data_AF-A0A0R3QDH8-F1
#
_entry.id   AF-A0A0R3QDH8-F1
#
_cell.length_a   1.000
_cell.length_b   1.000
_cell.length_c   1.000
_cell.angle_alpha   90.00
_cell.angle_beta   90.00
_cell.angle_gamma   90.00
#
_symmetry.space_group_name_H-M   'P 1'
#
loop_
_entity.id
_entity.type
_entity.pdbx_description
1 polymer ?
#
loop_
_entity_poly.entity_id
_entity_poly.type
_entity_poly.pdbx_seq_one_letter_code
_entity_poly.pdbx_strand_id
1 'polypeptide(L)'
;MGCEGCKGFFKRTVRKDLIYLCRENRNCIIDKRQRNRCQYCRYRKCQSMGMKREAVQEERQSSRTDLTKVLTSGGQRHITTSQMEAESTSTYGGLEIQLERIAAAEEASEVLFSNIK
;
A
#
# COMPACT_ATOMS: atom_id res chain seq x y z
N MET A 1 -27.30 -6.08 2.75
CA MET A 1 -26.83 -4.69 2.53
C MET A 1 -25.96 -4.27 3.72
N GLY A 2 -24.71 -3.83 3.51
CA GLY A 2 -23.79 -3.46 4.59
C GLY A 2 -24.09 -2.07 5.17
N CYS A 3 -23.95 -1.90 6.49
CA CYS A 3 -24.12 -0.58 7.13
C CYS A 3 -23.07 0.45 6.69
N GLU A 4 -23.33 1.75 6.91
CA GLU A 4 -22.40 2.84 6.56
C GLU A 4 -21.00 2.67 7.17
N GLY A 5 -20.92 2.13 8.39
CA GLY A 5 -19.63 1.85 9.03
C GLY A 5 -18.80 0.78 8.29
N CYS A 6 -19.44 -0.22 7.67
CA CYS A 6 -18.73 -1.23 6.88
C CYS A 6 -18.39 -0.72 5.48
N LYS A 7 -19.26 0.11 4.88
CA LYS A 7 -18.99 0.79 3.60
C LYS A 7 -17.76 1.70 3.69
N GLY A 8 -17.68 2.54 4.73
CA GLY A 8 -16.53 3.41 4.94
C GLY A 8 -15.24 2.64 5.23
N PHE A 9 -15.33 1.58 6.04
CA PHE A 9 -14.20 0.67 6.29
C PHE A 9 -13.69 0.04 5.00
N PHE A 10 -14.57 -0.57 4.20
CA PHE A 10 -14.22 -1.24 2.95
C PHE A 10 -13.54 -0.30 1.95
N LYS A 11 -14.10 0.91 1.72
CA LYS A 11 -13.49 1.91 0.83
C LYS A 11 -12.08 2.28 1.26
N ARG A 12 -11.85 2.52 2.55
CA ARG A 12 -10.51 2.85 3.08
C ARG A 12 -9.53 1.71 2.90
N THR A 13 -9.97 0.48 3.19
CA THR A 13 -9.13 -0.72 3.01
C THR A 13 -8.71 -0.88 1.55
N VAL A 14 -9.65 -0.74 0.61
CA VAL A 14 -9.35 -0.93 -0.82
C VAL A 14 -8.45 0.16 -1.39
N ARG A 15 -8.74 1.44 -1.14
CA ARG A 15 -7.98 2.56 -1.72
C ARG A 15 -6.56 2.67 -1.21
N LYS A 16 -6.35 2.35 0.06
CA LYS A 16 -5.03 2.39 0.69
C LYS A 16 -4.33 1.03 0.64
N ASP A 17 -4.90 0.07 -0.09
CA ASP A 17 -4.43 -1.33 -0.14
C ASP A 17 -4.03 -1.91 1.22
N LEU A 18 -4.88 -1.71 2.23
CA LEU A 18 -4.55 -2.10 3.60
C LEU A 18 -4.68 -3.61 3.75
N ILE A 19 -3.59 -4.24 4.20
CA ILE A 19 -3.55 -5.64 4.57
C ILE A 19 -3.68 -5.74 6.09
N TYR A 20 -4.56 -6.63 6.56
CA TYR A 20 -4.77 -6.87 7.98
C TYR A 20 -4.40 -8.31 8.34
N LEU A 21 -3.89 -8.52 9.55
CA LEU A 21 -3.65 -9.84 10.13
C LEU A 21 -4.71 -10.15 11.20
N CYS A 22 -5.19 -11.39 11.24
CA CYS A 22 -6.00 -11.87 12.36
C CYS A 22 -5.08 -12.27 13.52
N ARG A 23 -5.47 -11.93 14.74
CA ARG A 23 -4.75 -12.34 15.97
C ARG A 23 -5.26 -13.66 16.56
N GLU A 24 -6.29 -14.23 15.97
CA GLU A 24 -6.96 -15.47 16.38
C GLU A 24 -7.05 -16.39 15.15
N ASN A 25 -8.07 -17.25 15.07
CA ASN A 25 -8.19 -18.32 14.05
C ASN A 25 -8.90 -17.86 12.76
N ARG A 26 -8.79 -16.58 12.38
CA ARG A 26 -9.39 -16.01 11.15
C ARG A 26 -10.92 -16.16 11.05
N ASN A 27 -11.59 -16.40 12.16
CA ASN A 27 -13.03 -16.68 12.27
C ASN A 27 -13.74 -15.81 13.33
N CYS A 28 -13.16 -14.65 13.69
CA CYS A 28 -13.73 -13.76 14.71
C CYS A 28 -15.17 -13.35 14.37
N ILE A 29 -16.04 -13.31 15.39
CA ILE A 29 -17.43 -12.88 15.26
C ILE A 29 -17.49 -11.38 14.96
N ILE A 30 -18.17 -11.01 13.88
CA ILE A 30 -18.36 -9.61 13.46
C ILE A 30 -19.83 -9.22 13.64
N ASP A 31 -20.09 -8.50 14.73
CA ASP A 31 -21.38 -7.89 15.09
C ASP A 31 -21.25 -6.35 15.30
N LYS A 32 -22.34 -5.67 15.65
CA LYS A 32 -22.36 -4.21 15.83
C LYS A 32 -21.42 -3.70 16.94
N ARG A 33 -21.25 -4.47 18.02
CA ARG A 33 -20.46 -4.08 19.20
C ARG A 33 -18.97 -4.33 19.00
N GLN A 34 -18.59 -5.47 18.41
CA GLN A 34 -17.19 -5.90 18.33
C GLN A 34 -16.60 -5.97 16.92
N ARG A 35 -17.28 -5.47 15.88
CA ARG A 35 -16.72 -5.41 14.50
C ARG A 35 -15.35 -4.75 14.38
N ASN A 36 -14.94 -3.91 15.33
CA ASN A 36 -13.63 -3.25 15.32
C ASN A 36 -12.51 -4.12 15.92
N ARG A 37 -12.84 -5.22 16.61
CA ARG A 37 -11.87 -6.10 17.29
C ARG A 37 -10.91 -6.79 16.31
N CYS A 38 -11.38 -7.16 15.13
CA CYS A 38 -10.55 -7.79 14.11
C CYS A 38 -10.83 -7.22 12.71
N GLN A 39 -9.90 -6.40 12.22
CA GLN A 39 -10.00 -5.79 10.88
C GLN A 39 -9.93 -6.84 9.77
N TYR A 40 -9.11 -7.89 9.92
CA TYR A 40 -9.02 -8.99 8.96
C TYR A 40 -10.38 -9.68 8.77
N CYS A 41 -10.98 -10.18 9.85
CA CYS A 41 -12.26 -10.89 9.78
C CYS A 41 -13.39 -9.98 9.30
N ARG A 42 -13.36 -8.70 9.69
CA ARG A 42 -14.31 -7.70 9.18
C ARG A 42 -14.19 -7.52 7.66
N TYR A 43 -12.98 -7.38 7.14
CA TYR A 43 -12.75 -7.19 5.70
C TYR A 43 -13.12 -8.45 4.90
N ARG A 44 -12.77 -9.64 5.41
CA ARG A 44 -13.20 -10.91 4.81
C ARG A 44 -14.73 -11.03 4.77
N LYS A 45 -15.43 -10.65 5.85
CA LYS A 45 -16.90 -10.66 5.89
C LYS A 45 -17.51 -9.64 4.93
N CYS A 46 -16.92 -8.46 4.76
CA CYS A 46 -17.36 -7.49 3.75
C CYS A 46 -17.34 -8.10 2.34
N GLN A 47 -16.26 -8.78 1.98
CA GLN A 47 -16.13 -9.49 0.70
C GLN A 47 -17.16 -10.62 0.58
N SER A 48 -17.31 -11.46 1.61
CA SER A 48 -18.27 -12.58 1.60
C SER A 48 -19.73 -12.12 1.49
N MET A 49 -20.04 -10.89 1.93
CA MET A 49 -21.35 -10.27 1.78
C MET A 49 -21.52 -9.51 0.45
N GLY A 50 -20.57 -9.64 -0.48
CA GLY A 50 -20.67 -9.11 -1.85
C GLY A 50 -20.06 -7.72 -2.06
N MET A 51 -19.30 -7.16 -1.11
CA MET A 51 -18.51 -5.96 -1.39
C MET A 51 -17.34 -6.32 -2.30
N LYS A 52 -17.34 -5.73 -3.49
CA LYS A 52 -16.39 -5.98 -4.57
C LYS A 52 -15.28 -4.93 -4.59
N ARG A 53 -14.02 -5.36 -4.67
CA ARG A 53 -12.85 -4.46 -4.64
C ARG A 53 -12.87 -3.55 -5.87
N GLU A 54 -13.14 -4.14 -7.02
CA GLU A 54 -13.25 -3.52 -8.34
C GLU A 54 -14.38 -2.48 -8.43
N ALA A 55 -15.37 -2.52 -7.52
CA ALA A 55 -16.44 -1.53 -7.48
C ALA A 55 -16.04 -0.24 -6.75
N VAL A 56 -14.89 -0.20 -6.07
CA VAL A 56 -14.40 1.00 -5.37
C VAL A 56 -13.63 1.87 -6.37
N GLN A 57 -14.26 2.97 -6.79
CA GLN A 57 -13.59 3.98 -7.60
C GLN A 57 -12.51 4.73 -6.80
N GLU A 58 -11.45 5.11 -7.51
CA GLU A 58 -10.38 5.96 -7.01
C GLU A 58 -10.93 7.32 -6.53
N GLU A 59 -10.18 8.03 -5.69
CA GLU A 59 -10.58 9.37 -5.24
C GLU A 59 -10.87 10.26 -6.46
N ARG A 60 -12.12 10.70 -6.61
CA ARG A 60 -12.43 11.80 -7.53
C ARG A 60 -11.77 13.04 -6.97
N GLN A 61 -10.76 13.57 -7.65
CA GLN A 61 -10.38 14.96 -7.49
C GLN A 61 -11.60 15.80 -7.86
N SER A 62 -12.36 16.20 -6.86
CA SER A 62 -13.47 17.10 -7.04
C SER A 62 -12.90 18.42 -7.51
N SER A 63 -13.02 18.72 -8.81
CA SER A 63 -12.82 20.06 -9.38
C SER A 63 -13.93 20.99 -8.89
N ARG A 64 -13.97 21.23 -7.59
CA ARG A 64 -14.63 22.40 -7.04
C ARG A 64 -13.60 23.51 -7.10
N THR A 65 -13.64 24.24 -8.20
CA THR A 65 -13.15 25.61 -8.26
C THR A 65 -14.02 26.44 -7.31
N ASP A 66 -13.78 26.30 -6.00
CA ASP A 66 -14.33 27.18 -4.97
C ASP A 66 -13.17 28.05 -4.44
N LEU A 67 -13.40 29.34 -4.61
CA LEU A 67 -12.54 30.50 -4.43
C LEU A 67 -12.19 30.76 -2.94
N THR A 68 -11.38 29.92 -2.30
CA THR A 68 -10.79 30.24 -0.97
C THR A 68 -9.48 29.48 -0.73
N LYS A 69 -8.42 29.88 -1.43
CA LYS A 69 -7.03 29.63 -1.01
C LYS A 69 -6.48 30.89 -0.36
N VAL A 70 -6.69 31.08 0.94
CA VAL A 70 -5.82 31.93 1.77
C VAL A 70 -5.68 31.27 3.14
N LEU A 71 -4.41 31.03 3.53
CA LEU A 71 -3.91 30.64 4.85
C LEU A 71 -3.95 29.15 5.24
N THR A 72 -3.02 28.38 4.67
CA THR A 72 -1.96 27.74 5.49
C THR A 72 -0.90 27.11 4.59
N SER A 73 0.29 27.71 4.67
CA SER A 73 1.53 27.32 4.03
C SER A 73 2.19 26.15 4.78
N GLY A 74 2.50 25.08 4.05
CA GLY A 74 3.37 23.98 4.48
C GLY A 74 3.84 23.23 3.23
N GLY A 75 4.98 23.63 2.69
CA GLY A 75 5.37 23.44 1.29
C GLY A 75 5.77 22.03 0.86
N GLN A 76 5.74 21.82 -0.46
CA GLN A 76 6.96 21.62 -1.26
C GLN A 76 6.66 21.90 -2.73
N ARG A 77 7.56 22.66 -3.33
CA ARG A 77 7.55 23.16 -4.71
C ARG A 77 8.09 22.07 -5.62
N HIS A 78 7.51 21.87 -6.80
CA HIS A 78 8.30 21.37 -7.93
C HIS A 78 7.96 22.16 -9.19
N ILE A 79 9.01 22.77 -9.74
CA ILE A 79 9.04 23.56 -10.98
C ILE A 79 9.02 22.57 -12.16
N THR A 80 8.15 22.81 -13.14
CA THR A 80 8.18 22.10 -14.42
C THR A 80 9.09 22.85 -15.38
N THR A 81 10.32 22.37 -15.56
CA THR A 81 11.16 22.73 -16.70
C THR A 81 11.30 21.51 -17.60
N SER A 82 11.02 21.74 -18.88
CA SER A 82 11.02 20.81 -19.99
C SER A 82 12.34 20.04 -20.17
N GLN A 83 12.20 18.74 -20.40
CA GLN A 83 13.00 17.84 -21.27
C GLN A 83 14.52 17.79 -21.05
N MET A 84 15.04 16.66 -20.54
CA MET A 84 15.91 15.72 -21.28
C MET A 84 16.35 14.51 -20.41
N GLU A 85 16.05 13.30 -20.93
CA GLU A 85 16.64 11.95 -20.76
C GLU A 85 17.21 11.47 -19.42
N ALA A 86 16.61 10.40 -18.86
CA ALA A 86 17.32 9.24 -18.31
C ALA A 86 16.30 8.11 -18.00
N GLU A 87 16.66 6.88 -18.34
CA GLU A 87 15.93 5.64 -18.12
C GLU A 87 15.45 5.47 -16.66
N SER A 88 14.32 4.81 -16.45
CA SER A 88 14.19 3.76 -15.41
C SER A 88 12.83 3.08 -15.44
N THR A 89 12.89 1.77 -15.61
CA THR A 89 11.83 0.75 -15.54
C THR A 89 11.12 0.70 -14.19
N SER A 90 9.92 0.12 -14.24
CA SER A 90 8.91 -0.02 -13.20
C SER A 90 9.39 -0.41 -11.78
N THR A 91 8.59 0.02 -10.82
CA THR A 91 8.62 -0.07 -9.35
C THR A 91 8.67 -1.49 -8.74
N TYR A 92 9.30 -2.47 -9.39
CA TYR A 92 9.61 -3.79 -8.81
C TYR A 92 11.11 -3.98 -8.45
N GLY A 93 11.97 -2.98 -8.68
CA GLY A 93 13.44 -3.07 -8.50
C GLY A 93 13.98 -3.00 -7.06
N GLY A 94 13.20 -3.33 -6.04
CA GLY A 94 13.64 -3.26 -4.64
C GLY A 94 14.15 -4.58 -4.05
N LEU A 95 13.62 -5.72 -4.51
CA LEU A 95 13.96 -7.05 -3.99
C LEU A 95 14.91 -7.86 -4.89
N GLU A 96 14.99 -7.55 -6.19
CA GLU A 96 15.92 -8.23 -7.11
C GLU A 96 17.37 -7.76 -6.95
N ILE A 97 17.61 -6.50 -6.56
CA ILE A 97 18.97 -5.94 -6.45
C ILE A 97 19.78 -6.60 -5.31
N GLN A 98 19.12 -7.29 -4.38
CA GLN A 98 19.81 -7.93 -3.26
C GLN A 98 20.39 -9.30 -3.58
N LEU A 99 19.95 -10.01 -4.63
CA LEU A 99 20.46 -11.35 -4.92
C LEU A 99 21.82 -11.32 -5.62
N GLU A 100 22.03 -10.43 -6.58
CA GLU A 100 23.32 -10.32 -7.29
C GLU A 100 24.44 -9.81 -6.37
N ARG A 101 24.11 -8.95 -5.40
CA ARG A 101 25.06 -8.44 -4.40
C ARG A 101 25.47 -9.49 -3.36
N ILE A 102 24.62 -10.48 -3.10
CA ILE A 102 24.96 -11.60 -2.22
C ILE A 102 25.90 -12.57 -2.94
N ALA A 103 25.60 -12.92 -4.20
CA ALA A 103 26.47 -13.79 -4.99
C ALA A 103 27.89 -13.21 -5.20
N ALA A 104 27.99 -11.90 -5.48
CA ALA A 104 29.28 -11.23 -5.62
C ALA A 104 30.07 -11.13 -4.30
N ALA A 105 29.36 -11.05 -3.16
CA ALA A 105 29.99 -11.05 -1.84
C ALA A 105 30.50 -12.45 -1.43
N GLU A 106 29.81 -13.51 -1.86
CA GLU A 106 30.26 -14.90 -1.67
C GLU A 106 31.53 -15.16 -2.49
N GLU A 107 31.58 -14.76 -3.77
CA GLU A 107 32.73 -14.96 -4.65
C GLU A 107 33.98 -14.18 -4.18
N ALA A 108 33.79 -12.95 -3.69
CA ALA A 108 34.89 -12.17 -3.11
C ALA A 108 35.47 -12.80 -1.84
N SER A 109 34.64 -13.53 -1.07
CA SER A 109 35.10 -14.22 0.14
C SER A 109 35.93 -15.46 -0.19
N GLU A 110 35.56 -16.25 -1.20
CA GLU A 110 36.31 -17.45 -1.61
C GLU A 110 37.71 -17.13 -2.14
N VAL A 111 37.83 -16.04 -2.91
CA VAL A 111 39.13 -15.56 -3.43
C VAL A 111 40.04 -15.05 -2.30
N LEU A 112 39.47 -14.52 -1.21
CA LEU A 112 40.24 -14.09 -0.04
C LEU A 112 40.77 -15.28 0.76
N PHE A 113 40.00 -16.38 0.85
CA PHE A 113 40.43 -17.61 1.52
C PHE A 113 41.46 -18.41 0.71
N SER A 114 41.46 -18.33 -0.63
CA SER A 114 42.46 -19.03 -1.47
C SER A 114 43.85 -18.40 -1.45
N ASN A 115 43.96 -17.10 -1.09
CA ASN A 115 45.23 -16.37 -1.06
C ASN A 115 45.95 -16.42 0.30
N ILE A 116 45.41 -17.15 1.29
CA ILE A 116 45.99 -17.33 2.63
C ILE A 116 46.64 -18.73 2.77
N LYS A 117 46.68 -19.54 1.70
CA LYS A 117 47.30 -20.87 1.71
C LYS A 117 48.56 -20.93 0.84
#